data_AF-A0A7Y2EAM9-F1
#
_entry.id   AF-A0A7Y2EAM9-F1
#
_cell.length_a   1.000
_cell.length_b   1.000
_cell.length_c   1.000
_cell.angle_alpha   90.00
_cell.angle_beta   90.00
_cell.angle_gamma   90.00
#
_symmetry.space_group_name_H-M   'P 1'
#
loop_
_entity.id
_entity.type
_entity.pdbx_description
1 polymer ?
#
loop_
_entity_poly.entity_id
_entity_poly.type
_entity_poly.pdbx_seq_one_letter_code
_entity_poly.pdbx_strand_id
1 'polypeptide(L)'
;EVDAVKDAGVPDFDAVKARVRQDYIRDQQFASAKAQADRIYQAAKGGATLDAAATAEGLTATQAPEFTRRLGIPGLGRDAELIAAAFTQPVNTVAGPIRGTRGWVVMHIDSRTPADESQLEAQRPSIQANLLSVKQSQLYNSWMDNLRREAKVEDFRAF
;
A
#
# COMPACT_ATOMS: atom_id res chain seq x y z
N GLU A 1 -38.87 13.00 -12.04
CA GLU A 1 -38.64 11.80 -12.85
C GLU A 1 -37.33 11.19 -12.42
N VAL A 2 -37.37 9.96 -11.88
CA VAL A 2 -36.15 9.21 -11.56
C VAL A 2 -35.96 8.22 -12.69
N ASP A 3 -34.99 8.49 -13.55
CA ASP A 3 -34.59 7.60 -14.64
C ASP A 3 -34.14 6.26 -14.08
N ALA A 4 -34.91 5.22 -14.42
CA ALA A 4 -34.63 3.79 -14.36
C ALA A 4 -33.63 3.30 -13.29
N VAL A 5 -34.16 2.70 -12.23
CA VAL A 5 -33.41 1.82 -11.32
C VAL A 5 -33.01 0.56 -12.11
N LYS A 6 -31.73 0.41 -12.45
CA LYS A 6 -31.18 -0.86 -12.98
C LYS A 6 -31.05 -1.88 -11.84
N ASP A 7 -31.71 -3.03 -11.98
CA ASP A 7 -31.56 -4.17 -11.07
C ASP A 7 -30.09 -4.58 -10.93
N ALA A 8 -29.68 -4.92 -9.71
CA ALA A 8 -28.35 -5.40 -9.39
C ALA A 8 -28.13 -6.81 -9.99
N GLY A 9 -27.70 -6.88 -11.25
CA GLY A 9 -27.31 -8.10 -11.96
C GLY A 9 -25.82 -8.09 -12.33
N VAL A 10 -25.25 -9.26 -12.59
CA VAL A 10 -23.89 -9.37 -13.16
C VAL A 10 -23.89 -8.60 -14.50
N PRO A 11 -23.00 -7.61 -14.69
CA PRO A 11 -22.98 -6.82 -15.93
C PRO A 11 -22.72 -7.71 -17.15
N ASP A 12 -23.36 -7.40 -18.28
CA ASP A 12 -23.08 -8.09 -19.54
C ASP A 12 -21.60 -8.03 -19.90
N PHE A 13 -21.10 -9.10 -20.51
CA PHE A 13 -19.69 -9.21 -20.88
C PHE A 13 -19.22 -8.01 -21.71
N ASP A 14 -20.03 -7.53 -22.67
CA ASP A 14 -19.69 -6.36 -23.49
C ASP A 14 -19.56 -5.07 -22.66
N ALA A 15 -20.31 -4.92 -21.57
CA ALA A 15 -20.21 -3.78 -20.66
C ALA A 15 -18.92 -3.80 -19.81
N VAL A 16 -18.35 -4.98 -19.56
CA VAL A 16 -17.11 -5.13 -18.75
C VAL A 16 -15.88 -5.53 -19.56
N LYS A 17 -16.02 -5.87 -20.84
CA LYS A 17 -14.96 -6.37 -21.72
C LYS A 17 -13.73 -5.47 -21.74
N ALA A 18 -13.95 -4.15 -21.79
CA ALA A 18 -12.86 -3.16 -21.76
C ALA A 18 -12.09 -3.20 -20.43
N ARG A 19 -12.80 -3.31 -19.30
CA ARG A 19 -12.21 -3.43 -17.96
C ARG A 19 -11.44 -4.74 -17.81
N VAL A 20 -12.06 -5.87 -18.14
CA VAL A 20 -11.44 -7.20 -18.06
C VAL A 20 -10.18 -7.26 -18.93
N ARG A 21 -10.21 -6.67 -20.13
CA ARG A 21 -9.02 -6.59 -20.99
C ARG A 21 -7.90 -5.77 -20.35
N GLN A 22 -8.22 -4.62 -19.75
CA GLN A 22 -7.23 -3.81 -19.03
C GLN A 22 -6.65 -4.56 -17.82
N ASP A 23 -7.49 -5.22 -17.04
CA ASP A 23 -7.08 -6.01 -15.87
C ASP A 23 -6.16 -7.16 -16.29
N TYR A 24 -6.52 -7.87 -17.37
CA TYR A 24 -5.68 -8.93 -17.92
C TYR A 24 -4.32 -8.43 -18.42
N ILE A 25 -4.30 -7.30 -19.15
CA ILE A 25 -3.03 -6.68 -19.60
C ILE A 25 -2.16 -6.34 -18.39
N ARG A 26 -2.76 -5.75 -17.34
CA ARG A 26 -2.05 -5.41 -16.11
C ARG A 26 -1.48 -6.66 -15.43
N ASP A 27 -2.26 -7.73 -15.32
CA ASP A 27 -1.80 -8.99 -14.73
C ASP A 27 -0.66 -9.62 -15.52
N GLN A 28 -0.72 -9.58 -16.85
CA GLN A 28 0.38 -10.04 -17.70
C GLN A 28 1.64 -9.20 -17.53
N GLN A 29 1.50 -7.87 -17.43
CA GLN A 29 2.63 -6.97 -17.14
C GLN A 29 3.27 -7.28 -15.78
N PHE A 30 2.45 -7.53 -14.75
CA PHE A 30 2.94 -7.93 -13.43
C PHE A 30 3.62 -9.30 -13.45
N ALA A 31 3.07 -10.27 -14.18
CA ALA A 31 3.65 -11.59 -14.32
C ALA A 31 5.01 -11.53 -15.03
N SER A 32 5.13 -10.77 -16.12
CA SER A 32 6.40 -10.61 -16.84
C SER A 32 7.44 -9.87 -16.01
N ALA A 33 7.04 -8.84 -15.26
CA ALA A 33 7.95 -8.07 -14.41
C ALA A 33 8.47 -8.87 -13.21
N LYS A 34 7.71 -9.88 -12.74
CA LYS A 34 8.12 -10.71 -11.61
C LYS A 34 9.45 -11.43 -11.89
N ALA A 35 9.59 -12.01 -13.09
CA ALA A 35 10.80 -12.75 -13.45
C ALA A 35 12.05 -11.87 -13.46
N GLN A 36 11.93 -10.62 -13.91
CA GLN A 36 13.01 -9.64 -13.85
C GLN A 36 13.36 -9.28 -12.40
N ALA A 37 12.34 -9.02 -11.57
CA ALA A 37 12.55 -8.72 -10.15
C ALA A 37 13.18 -9.91 -9.39
N ASP A 38 12.78 -11.16 -9.70
CA ASP A 38 13.39 -12.36 -9.15
C ASP A 38 14.88 -12.45 -9.49
N ARG A 39 15.28 -12.17 -10.75
CA ARG A 39 16.69 -12.17 -11.16
C ARG A 39 17.51 -11.12 -10.42
N ILE A 40 17.00 -9.89 -10.31
CA ILE A 40 17.65 -8.81 -9.53
C ILE A 40 17.82 -9.24 -8.07
N TYR A 41 16.76 -9.79 -7.48
CA TYR A 41 16.79 -10.25 -6.09
C TYR A 41 17.83 -11.35 -5.87
N GLN A 42 17.89 -12.36 -6.74
CA GLN A 42 18.87 -13.44 -6.60
C GLN A 42 20.30 -12.96 -6.80
N ALA A 43 20.56 -12.07 -7.77
CA ALA A 43 21.88 -11.48 -7.97
C ALA A 43 22.32 -10.66 -6.75
N ALA A 44 21.43 -9.81 -6.23
CA ALA A 44 21.72 -8.99 -5.05
C ALA A 44 21.93 -9.84 -3.79
N LYS A 45 21.12 -10.89 -3.59
CA LYS A 45 21.30 -11.87 -2.50
C LYS A 45 22.59 -12.68 -2.64
N GLY A 46 23.03 -12.92 -3.87
CA GLY A 46 24.29 -13.58 -4.21
C GLY A 46 25.54 -12.72 -3.98
N GLY A 47 25.38 -11.48 -3.50
CA GLY A 47 26.48 -10.59 -3.14
C GLY A 47 26.75 -9.47 -4.14
N ALA A 48 26.01 -9.40 -5.25
CA ALA A 48 26.06 -8.21 -6.12
C ALA A 48 25.44 -7.01 -5.40
N THR A 49 25.92 -5.79 -5.70
CA THR A 49 25.23 -4.59 -5.26
C THR A 49 23.86 -4.49 -5.96
N LEU A 50 22.88 -3.87 -5.30
CA LEU A 50 21.55 -3.70 -5.89
C LEU A 50 21.61 -2.94 -7.23
N ASP A 51 22.51 -1.96 -7.35
CA ASP A 51 22.73 -1.19 -8.57
C ASP A 51 23.32 -2.05 -9.71
N ALA A 52 24.30 -2.91 -9.41
CA ALA A 52 24.85 -3.83 -10.39
C ALA A 52 23.81 -4.87 -10.85
N ALA A 53 23.03 -5.40 -9.90
CA ALA A 53 21.95 -6.34 -10.19
C ALA A 53 20.84 -5.70 -11.05
N ALA A 54 20.48 -4.44 -10.77
CA ALA A 54 19.52 -3.68 -11.56
C ALA A 54 20.05 -3.39 -12.97
N THR A 55 21.31 -2.95 -13.09
CA THR A 55 21.95 -2.62 -14.37
C THR A 55 22.04 -3.83 -15.30
N ALA A 56 22.31 -5.03 -14.75
CA ALA A 56 22.32 -6.27 -15.51
C ALA A 56 20.97 -6.59 -16.18
N GLU A 57 19.88 -6.08 -15.61
CA GLU A 57 18.51 -6.22 -16.14
C GLU A 57 18.02 -4.94 -16.86
N GLY A 58 18.91 -3.98 -17.16
CA GLY A 58 18.59 -2.76 -17.88
C GLY A 58 17.84 -1.71 -17.05
N LEU A 59 17.95 -1.76 -15.72
CA LEU A 59 17.33 -0.82 -14.77
C LEU A 59 18.40 -0.05 -13.98
N THR A 60 17.98 1.01 -13.31
CA THR A 60 18.83 1.78 -12.40
C THR A 60 18.26 1.72 -10.99
N ALA A 61 19.10 1.42 -10.00
CA ALA A 61 18.67 1.49 -8.61
C ALA A 61 18.67 2.95 -8.14
N THR A 62 17.65 3.33 -7.37
CA THR A 62 17.55 4.67 -6.79
C THR A 62 17.58 4.59 -5.27
N GLN A 63 18.32 5.48 -4.64
CA GLN A 63 18.31 5.60 -3.19
C GLN A 63 17.12 6.46 -2.74
N ALA A 64 16.33 5.95 -1.80
CA ALA A 64 15.27 6.73 -1.17
C ALA A 64 15.87 7.62 -0.06
N PRO A 65 15.48 8.90 0.04
CA PRO A 65 15.84 9.71 1.21
C PRO A 65 15.10 9.19 2.45
N GLU A 66 15.48 9.66 3.63
CA GLU A 66 14.85 9.24 4.88
C GLU A 66 13.33 9.41 4.85
N PHE A 67 12.62 8.40 5.35
CA PHE A 67 11.17 8.38 5.35
C PHE A 67 10.61 7.71 6.60
N THR A 68 9.36 8.05 6.90
CA THR A 68 8.60 7.42 8.00
C THR A 68 7.49 6.56 7.44
N ARG A 69 6.99 5.61 8.25
CA ARG A 69 5.79 4.82 7.92
C ARG A 69 4.57 5.69 7.55
N ARG A 70 4.49 6.92 8.08
CA ARG A 70 3.40 7.85 7.77
C ARG A 70 3.57 8.55 6.44
N LEU A 71 4.77 9.03 6.11
CA LEU A 71 5.00 9.75 4.85
C LEU A 71 5.01 8.80 3.63
N GLY A 72 5.37 7.54 3.85
CA GLY A 72 5.56 6.57 2.77
C GLY A 72 6.92 6.73 2.10
N ILE A 73 7.18 5.92 1.08
CA ILE A 73 8.47 5.88 0.41
C ILE A 73 8.48 6.92 -0.72
N PRO A 74 9.38 7.91 -0.73
CA PRO A 74 9.48 8.87 -1.83
C PRO A 74 9.65 8.17 -3.18
N GLY A 75 8.90 8.61 -4.20
CA GLY A 75 8.85 7.95 -5.52
C GLY A 75 7.95 6.70 -5.58
N LEU A 76 7.78 5.95 -4.48
CA LEU A 76 6.95 4.73 -4.41
C LEU A 76 5.57 4.93 -3.77
N GLY A 77 5.39 5.98 -2.96
CA GLY A 77 4.14 6.35 -2.32
C GLY A 77 3.86 5.58 -1.03
N ARG A 78 2.58 5.54 -0.63
CA ARG A 78 2.10 4.90 0.60
C ARG A 78 1.60 3.47 0.32
N ASP A 79 2.52 2.62 -0.09
CA ASP A 79 2.25 1.21 -0.31
C ASP A 79 2.53 0.41 0.96
N ALA A 80 1.49 -0.22 1.52
CA ALA A 80 1.59 -0.88 2.83
C ALA A 80 2.59 -2.04 2.84
N GLU A 81 2.64 -2.83 1.76
CA GLU A 81 3.54 -3.98 1.64
C GLU A 81 5.00 -3.52 1.53
N LEU A 82 5.25 -2.49 0.72
CA LEU A 82 6.59 -1.92 0.57
C LEU A 82 7.09 -1.28 1.86
N ILE A 83 6.23 -0.52 2.55
CA ILE A 83 6.56 0.09 3.85
C ILE A 83 6.82 -1.00 4.90
N ALA A 84 5.99 -2.04 4.93
CA ALA A 84 6.16 -3.15 5.88
C ALA A 84 7.48 -3.87 5.65
N ALA A 85 7.84 -4.15 4.39
CA ALA A 85 9.13 -4.76 4.05
C ALA A 85 10.31 -3.89 4.51
N ALA A 86 10.29 -2.58 4.22
CA ALA A 86 11.36 -1.66 4.59
C ALA A 86 11.57 -1.56 6.12
N PHE A 87 10.49 -1.61 6.90
CA PHE A 87 10.53 -1.46 8.35
C PHE A 87 10.64 -2.77 9.14
N THR A 88 10.50 -3.93 8.50
CA THR A 88 10.58 -5.24 9.15
C THR A 88 11.92 -5.91 8.90
N GLN A 89 12.50 -5.74 7.70
CA GLN A 89 13.74 -6.40 7.31
C GLN A 89 14.96 -5.84 8.06
N PRO A 90 16.01 -6.64 8.34
CA PRO A 90 17.22 -6.14 8.99
C PRO A 90 17.97 -5.13 8.10
N VAL A 91 18.74 -4.24 8.73
CA VAL A 91 19.67 -3.35 8.01
C VAL A 91 20.75 -4.20 7.31
N ASN A 92 21.23 -3.73 6.16
CA ASN A 92 22.17 -4.39 5.26
C ASN A 92 21.64 -5.71 4.67
N THR A 93 20.32 -5.79 4.46
CA THR A 93 19.71 -6.95 3.79
C THR A 93 18.93 -6.52 2.56
N VAL A 94 18.82 -7.45 1.61
CA VAL A 94 17.98 -7.29 0.41
C VAL A 94 16.60 -7.87 0.70
N ALA A 95 15.57 -7.04 0.54
CA ALA A 95 14.17 -7.41 0.62
C ALA A 95 13.56 -7.50 -0.78
N GLY A 96 12.78 -8.55 -1.05
CA GLY A 96 12.06 -8.69 -2.31
C GLY A 96 12.02 -10.11 -2.86
N PRO A 97 11.41 -10.30 -4.04
CA PRO A 97 10.58 -9.30 -4.74
C PRO A 97 9.24 -9.07 -4.02
N ILE A 98 8.90 -7.81 -3.75
CA ILE A 98 7.65 -7.43 -3.10
C ILE A 98 6.67 -6.90 -4.16
N ARG A 99 5.44 -7.41 -4.16
CA ARG A 99 4.38 -6.92 -5.05
C ARG A 99 3.83 -5.61 -4.49
N GLY A 100 4.17 -4.49 -5.13
CA GLY A 100 3.55 -3.20 -4.87
C GLY A 100 2.38 -2.91 -5.82
N THR A 101 1.76 -1.76 -5.61
CA THR A 101 0.59 -1.29 -6.37
C THR A 101 0.91 -1.04 -7.85
N ARG A 102 2.17 -0.69 -8.17
CA ARG A 102 2.62 -0.30 -9.52
C ARG A 102 3.58 -1.29 -10.17
N GLY A 103 3.98 -2.35 -9.47
CA GLY A 103 4.93 -3.32 -9.98
C GLY A 103 5.62 -4.09 -8.85
N TRP A 104 6.68 -4.79 -9.21
CA TRP A 104 7.53 -5.50 -8.25
C TRP A 104 8.70 -4.62 -7.82
N VAL A 105 9.06 -4.68 -6.54
CA VAL A 105 10.16 -3.90 -5.98
C VAL A 105 11.13 -4.84 -5.27
N VAL A 106 12.42 -4.63 -5.51
CA VAL A 106 13.54 -5.18 -4.74
C VAL A 106 14.25 -3.99 -4.10
N MET A 107 14.52 -4.07 -2.81
CA MET A 107 15.13 -2.97 -2.05
C MET A 107 16.23 -3.49 -1.14
N HIS A 108 17.27 -2.69 -0.94
CA HIS A 108 18.28 -2.93 0.08
C HIS A 108 18.03 -1.99 1.26
N ILE A 109 18.11 -2.50 2.48
CA ILE A 109 17.86 -1.70 3.69
C ILE A 109 19.18 -1.07 4.13
N ASP A 110 19.44 0.17 3.72
CA ASP A 110 20.71 0.85 4.02
C ASP A 110 20.89 1.19 5.50
N SER A 111 19.83 1.71 6.14
CA SER A 111 19.89 2.15 7.53
C SER A 111 18.50 2.16 8.18
N ARG A 112 18.47 2.25 9.51
CA ARG A 112 17.27 2.49 10.29
C ARG A 112 17.59 3.39 11.46
N THR A 113 16.94 4.55 11.49
CA THR A 113 17.01 5.46 12.64
C THR A 113 16.01 4.99 13.70
N PRO A 114 16.47 4.55 14.90
CA PRO A 114 15.57 4.17 15.98
C PRO A 114 14.83 5.39 16.52
N ALA A 115 13.68 5.14 17.16
CA ALA A 115 12.99 6.19 17.88
C ALA A 115 13.84 6.65 19.08
N ASP A 116 13.90 7.96 19.28
CA ASP A 116 14.58 8.54 20.45
C ASP A 116 13.68 8.40 21.69
N GLU A 117 14.05 7.46 22.58
CA GLU A 117 13.30 7.20 23.81
C GLU A 117 13.28 8.41 24.76
N SER A 118 14.27 9.30 24.70
CA SER A 118 14.29 10.51 25.53
C SER A 118 13.18 11.50 25.15
N GLN A 119 12.80 11.51 23.86
CA GLN A 119 11.68 12.30 23.36
C GLN A 119 10.33 11.65 23.63
N LEU A 120 10.30 10.32 23.85
CA LEU A 120 9.05 9.61 24.13
C LEU A 120 8.41 10.13 25.41
N GLU A 121 9.16 10.34 26.50
CA GLU A 121 8.56 10.85 27.74
C GLU A 121 7.95 12.24 27.58
N ALA A 122 8.65 13.13 26.87
CA ALA A 122 8.13 14.47 26.58
C ALA A 122 6.90 14.43 25.65
N GLN A 123 6.85 13.50 24.70
CA GLN A 123 5.75 13.36 23.73
C GLN A 123 4.63 12.43 24.20
N ARG A 124 4.81 11.68 25.29
CA ARG A 124 3.85 10.68 25.78
C ARG A 124 2.44 11.26 25.97
N PRO A 125 2.25 12.44 26.59
CA PRO A 125 0.91 13.01 26.76
C PRO A 125 0.24 13.35 25.42
N SER A 126 1.00 13.89 24.45
CA SER A 126 0.45 14.25 23.14
C SER A 126 0.14 13.01 22.29
N ILE A 127 0.98 11.97 22.36
CA ILE A 127 0.73 10.67 21.72
C ILE A 127 -0.54 10.04 22.29
N GLN A 128 -0.72 10.04 23.61
CA GLN A 128 -1.92 9.52 24.26
C GLN A 128 -3.19 10.29 23.86
N ALA A 129 -3.14 11.63 23.89
CA ALA A 129 -4.27 12.46 23.48
C ALA A 129 -4.67 12.21 22.01
N ASN A 130 -3.68 12.12 21.12
CA ASN A 130 -3.91 11.82 19.69
C ASN A 130 -4.53 10.43 19.51
N LEU A 131 -4.01 9.40 20.18
CA LEU A 131 -4.55 8.04 20.11
C LEU A 131 -5.97 7.95 20.67
N LEU A 132 -6.25 8.67 21.76
CA LEU A 132 -7.58 8.72 22.35
C LEU A 132 -8.59 9.33 21.37
N SER A 133 -8.24 10.47 20.76
CA SER A 133 -9.10 11.14 19.76
C SER A 133 -9.38 10.24 18.54
N VAL A 134 -8.36 9.53 18.04
CA VAL A 134 -8.53 8.58 16.92
C VAL A 134 -9.49 7.45 17.30
N LYS A 135 -9.32 6.85 18.49
CA LYS A 135 -10.19 5.76 18.96
C LYS A 135 -11.63 6.22 19.20
N GLN A 136 -11.82 7.40 19.79
CA GLN A 136 -13.16 7.98 20.01
C GLN A 136 -13.89 8.20 18.68
N SER A 137 -13.19 8.75 17.68
CA SER A 137 -13.77 8.98 16.34
C SER A 137 -14.15 7.67 15.65
N GLN A 138 -13.29 6.64 15.74
CA GLN A 138 -13.57 5.31 15.19
C GLN A 138 -14.78 4.65 15.86
N LEU A 139 -14.88 4.72 17.19
CA LEU A 139 -16.00 4.16 17.95
C LEU A 139 -17.31 4.88 17.62
N TYR A 140 -17.27 6.21 17.54
CA TYR A 140 -18.45 6.99 17.18
C TYR A 140 -18.96 6.65 15.77
N ASN A 141 -18.05 6.57 14.79
CA ASN A 141 -18.41 6.20 13.42
C ASN A 141 -19.00 4.78 13.35
N SER A 142 -18.37 3.81 14.01
CA SER A 142 -18.86 2.43 14.01
C SER A 142 -20.21 2.29 14.73
N TRP A 143 -20.40 3.01 15.83
CA TRP A 143 -21.68 3.07 16.54
C TRP A 143 -22.77 3.70 15.67
N MET A 144 -22.50 4.82 15.00
CA MET A 144 -23.43 5.46 14.08
C MET A 144 -23.79 4.58 12.88
N ASP A 145 -22.81 3.88 12.31
CA ASP A 145 -23.03 2.95 11.20
C ASP A 145 -23.87 1.74 11.63
N ASN A 146 -23.73 1.28 12.88
CA ASN A 146 -24.59 0.24 13.45
C ASN A 146 -26.03 0.75 13.64
N LEU A 147 -26.20 1.91 14.27
CA LEU A 147 -27.53 2.50 14.47
C LEU A 147 -28.27 2.74 13.16
N ARG A 148 -27.58 3.21 12.12
CA ARG A 148 -28.19 3.39 10.78
C ARG A 148 -28.61 2.07 10.14
N ARG A 149 -27.87 0.99 10.36
CA ARG A 149 -28.22 -0.35 9.85
C ARG A 149 -29.41 -0.97 10.57
N GLU A 150 -29.54 -0.72 11.86
CA GLU A 150 -30.62 -1.26 12.70
C GLU A 150 -31.89 -0.40 12.64
N ALA A 151 -31.77 0.89 12.34
CA ALA A 151 -32.90 1.79 12.21
C ALA A 151 -33.70 1.50 10.91
N LYS A 152 -35.02 1.31 11.05
CA LYS A 152 -35.95 1.46 9.92
C LYS A 152 -36.06 2.94 9.59
N VAL A 153 -35.39 3.37 8.53
CA VAL A 153 -35.48 4.74 8.00
C VAL A 153 -36.48 4.74 6.84
N GLU A 154 -37.61 5.42 7.02
CA GLU A 154 -38.56 5.72 5.95
C GLU A 154 -38.33 7.17 5.49
N ASP A 155 -37.93 7.39 4.24
CA ASP A 155 -37.70 8.73 3.68
C ASP A 155 -38.93 9.21 2.90
N PHE A 156 -39.63 10.20 3.45
CA PHE A 156 -40.86 10.77 2.87
C PHE A 156 -40.61 12.06 2.07
N ARG A 157 -39.36 12.39 1.71
CA ARG A 157 -39.04 13.64 0.97
C ARG A 157 -39.18 13.54 -0.55
N ALA A 158 -39.69 12.42 -1.05
CA ALA A 158 -40.12 12.28 -2.44
C ALA A 158 -41.65 12.43 -2.51
N PHE A 159 -42.13 13.68 -2.49
CA PHE A 159 -43.45 14.06 -2.99
C PHE A 159 -43.28 15.26 -3.93
#